data_AF-D9PI14-F1
#
_entry.id   AF-D9PI14-F1
#
_cell.length_a   1.000
_cell.length_b   1.000
_cell.length_c   1.000
_cell.angle_alpha   90.00
_cell.angle_beta   90.00
_cell.angle_gamma   90.00
#
_symmetry.space_group_name_H-M   'P 1'
#
loop_
_entity.id
_entity.type
_entity.pdbx_description
1 polymer ?
#
loop_
_entity_poly.entity_id
_entity_poly.type
_entity_poly.pdbx_seq_one_letter_code
_entity_poly.pdbx_strand_id
1 'polypeptide(L)'
;MRTIIVFTITIPLVIIISCTGHRKNTEWKIAENPLLTEWALEIDPLQPWAEYPRPDAAREEWINLNGKWDYALTESDTKPAGWNGKILVPYPIESALSGVKKESY
;
A
#
# COMPACT_ATOMS: atom_id res chain seq x y z
N MET A 1 18.12 32.00 -34.62
CA MET A 1 17.07 32.54 -33.72
C MET A 1 15.88 31.60 -33.53
N ARG A 2 15.31 30.97 -34.57
CA ARG A 2 14.17 30.03 -34.43
C ARG A 2 14.49 28.75 -33.64
N THR A 3 15.71 28.22 -33.74
CA THR A 3 16.14 26.99 -33.03
C THR A 3 16.36 27.17 -31.54
N ILE A 4 16.84 28.35 -31.11
CA ILE A 4 17.11 28.64 -29.68
C ILE A 4 15.80 28.76 -28.88
N ILE A 5 14.77 29.35 -29.47
CA ILE A 5 13.44 29.53 -28.84
C ILE A 5 12.73 28.17 -28.65
N VAL A 6 12.91 27.23 -29.59
CA VAL A 6 12.35 25.88 -29.49
C VAL A 6 12.97 25.12 -28.32
N PHE A 7 14.28 25.20 -28.10
CA PHE A 7 14.94 24.57 -26.96
C PHE A 7 14.53 25.18 -25.61
N THR A 8 14.30 26.49 -25.53
CA THR A 8 13.87 27.14 -24.27
C THR A 8 12.43 26.79 -23.85
N ILE A 9 11.56 26.36 -24.78
CA ILE A 9 10.19 25.93 -24.47
C ILE A 9 10.10 24.41 -24.24
N THR A 10 10.93 23.60 -24.91
CA THR A 10 10.89 22.14 -24.75
C THR A 10 11.47 21.66 -23.42
N ILE A 11 12.51 22.32 -22.91
CA ILE A 11 13.14 21.97 -21.63
C ILE A 11 12.18 22.08 -20.43
N PRO A 12 11.43 23.18 -20.21
CA PRO A 12 10.47 23.25 -19.11
C PRO A 12 9.29 22.26 -19.30
N LEU A 13 8.88 21.98 -20.54
CA LEU A 13 7.81 21.02 -20.83
C LEU A 13 8.18 19.58 -20.43
N VAL A 14 9.44 19.17 -20.66
CA VAL A 14 9.96 17.84 -20.27
C VAL A 14 10.12 17.71 -18.74
N ILE A 15 10.46 18.79 -18.04
CA ILE A 15 10.57 18.82 -16.58
C ILE A 15 9.18 18.72 -15.93
N ILE A 16 8.17 19.40 -16.47
CA ILE A 16 6.78 19.32 -15.98
C ILE A 16 6.22 17.90 -16.12
N ILE A 17 6.55 17.19 -17.21
CA ILE A 17 6.14 15.78 -17.43
C ILE A 17 6.85 14.83 -16.45
N SER A 18 8.09 15.11 -16.04
CA SER A 18 8.81 14.30 -15.04
C SER A 18 8.32 14.52 -13.59
N CYS A 19 7.57 15.60 -13.35
CA CYS A 19 7.01 15.91 -12.02
C CYS A 19 5.60 15.36 -11.78
N THR A 20 4.95 14.72 -12.77
CA THR A 20 3.74 13.94 -12.50
C THR A 20 4.16 12.66 -11.78
N GLY A 21 4.12 12.72 -10.45
CA GLY A 21 4.58 11.67 -9.56
C GLY A 21 4.14 10.28 -9.99
N HIS A 22 5.10 9.36 -10.02
CA HIS A 22 4.85 7.93 -10.18
C HIS A 22 3.89 7.50 -9.06
N ARG A 23 2.58 7.41 -9.35
CA ARG A 23 1.66 6.72 -8.46
C ARG A 23 2.12 5.27 -8.44
N LYS A 24 2.84 4.87 -7.39
CA LYS A 24 3.12 3.45 -7.15
C LYS A 24 1.77 2.76 -7.10
N ASN A 25 1.55 1.87 -8.06
CA ASN A 25 0.31 1.13 -8.20
C ASN A 25 0.02 0.40 -6.89
N THR A 26 -1.06 0.78 -6.22
CA THR A 26 -1.54 0.10 -5.04
C THR A 26 -2.24 -1.18 -5.50
N GLU A 27 -1.48 -2.17 -5.99
CA GLU A 27 -2.00 -3.51 -6.35
C GLU A 27 -2.42 -4.30 -5.11
N TRP A 28 -3.46 -3.84 -4.42
CA TRP A 28 -4.15 -4.59 -3.39
C TRP A 28 -5.62 -4.54 -3.78
N LYS A 29 -6.26 -5.69 -3.69
CA LYS A 29 -7.68 -5.87 -3.91
C LYS A 29 -8.16 -6.82 -2.82
N ILE A 30 -9.40 -6.62 -2.39
CA ILE A 30 -10.05 -7.54 -1.46
C ILE A 30 -10.09 -8.92 -2.13
N ALA A 31 -9.67 -9.97 -1.41
CA ALA A 31 -9.76 -11.33 -1.89
C ALA A 31 -11.23 -11.75 -2.04
N GLU A 32 -11.50 -12.75 -2.88
CA GLU A 32 -12.88 -13.20 -3.11
C GLU A 32 -13.58 -13.60 -1.80
N ASN A 33 -14.76 -13.03 -1.54
CA ASN A 33 -15.52 -13.29 -0.33
C ASN A 33 -17.03 -13.24 -0.59
N PRO A 34 -17.82 -14.26 -0.18
CA PRO A 34 -19.26 -14.27 -0.43
C PRO A 34 -20.03 -13.21 0.35
N LEU A 35 -19.47 -12.71 1.46
CA LEU A 35 -20.09 -11.71 2.32
C LEU A 35 -19.14 -10.53 2.50
N LEU A 36 -19.53 -9.36 2.00
CA LEU A 36 -18.82 -8.10 2.21
C LEU A 36 -19.81 -7.07 2.75
N THR A 37 -19.36 -6.28 3.73
CA THR A 37 -20.11 -5.12 4.21
C THR A 37 -19.79 -3.90 3.34
N GLU A 38 -20.62 -2.87 3.40
CA GLU A 38 -20.37 -1.62 2.67
C GLU A 38 -19.04 -0.99 3.12
N TRP A 39 -18.76 -0.97 4.43
CA TRP A 39 -17.49 -0.47 4.97
C TRP A 39 -16.26 -1.23 4.48
N ALA A 40 -16.39 -2.54 4.20
CA ALA A 40 -15.28 -3.33 3.66
C ALA A 40 -14.87 -2.85 2.26
N LEU A 41 -15.83 -2.37 1.47
CA LEU A 41 -15.58 -1.86 0.12
C LEU A 41 -14.95 -0.46 0.10
N GLU A 42 -15.05 0.27 1.21
CA GLU A 42 -14.56 1.65 1.36
C GLU A 42 -13.15 1.74 1.94
N ILE A 43 -12.49 0.60 2.21
CA ILE A 43 -11.15 0.59 2.79
C ILE A 43 -10.13 1.26 1.87
N ASP A 44 -9.39 2.22 2.41
CA ASP A 44 -8.20 2.77 1.78
C ASP A 44 -6.96 1.91 2.12
N PRO A 45 -6.36 1.18 1.16
CA PRO A 45 -5.15 0.40 1.40
C PRO A 45 -3.89 1.23 1.70
N LEU A 46 -3.93 2.56 1.53
CA LEU A 46 -2.84 3.45 1.94
C LEU A 46 -2.98 3.89 3.41
N GLN A 47 -4.19 3.82 3.96
CA GLN A 47 -4.47 4.11 5.36
C GLN A 47 -5.34 3.01 5.98
N PRO A 48 -4.90 1.73 5.93
CA PRO A 48 -5.69 0.63 6.44
C PRO A 48 -5.82 0.77 7.95
N TRP A 49 -7.04 1.08 8.38
CA TRP A 49 -7.42 1.27 9.78
C TRP A 49 -6.57 2.35 10.48
N ALA A 50 -6.86 3.61 10.18
CA ALA A 50 -6.15 4.79 10.68
C ALA A 50 -6.44 5.14 12.16
N GLU A 51 -6.51 4.16 13.06
CA GLU A 51 -6.89 4.40 14.45
C GLU A 51 -5.69 4.83 15.31
N TYR A 52 -5.27 6.08 15.10
CA TYR A 52 -4.43 6.87 15.99
C TYR A 52 -4.56 8.36 15.62
N PRO A 53 -4.54 9.31 16.57
CA PRO A 53 -4.37 9.16 18.02
C PRO A 53 -5.67 8.87 18.78
N ARG A 54 -5.56 8.11 19.88
CA ARG A 54 -6.62 8.11 20.91
C ARG A 54 -6.57 9.46 21.63
N PRO A 55 -7.70 10.15 21.87
CA PRO A 55 -7.70 11.48 22.49
C PRO A 55 -6.83 11.59 23.76
N ASP A 56 -6.86 10.56 24.61
CA ASP A 56 -6.12 10.54 25.88
C ASP A 56 -4.71 9.91 25.80
N ALA A 57 -4.32 9.34 24.65
CA ALA A 57 -3.04 8.64 24.48
C ALA A 57 -2.25 9.13 23.26
N ALA A 58 -2.46 10.39 22.88
CA ALA A 58 -1.67 11.07 21.87
C ALA A 58 -0.22 11.20 22.34
N ARG A 59 0.71 10.69 21.54
CA ARG A 59 2.15 10.78 21.70
C ARG A 59 2.64 11.74 20.62
N GLU A 60 3.62 12.55 20.97
CA GLU A 60 4.20 13.55 20.05
C GLU A 60 4.89 12.86 18.87
N GLU A 61 5.56 11.74 19.13
CA GLU A 61 6.23 10.93 18.11
C GLU A 61 5.51 9.58 17.96
N TRP A 62 4.79 9.43 16.86
CA TRP A 62 4.15 8.17 16.49
C TRP A 62 4.20 7.95 14.98
N ILE A 63 4.43 6.70 14.57
CA ILE A 63 4.44 6.28 13.17
C ILE A 63 3.47 5.11 12.96
N ASN A 64 2.61 5.23 11.95
CA ASN A 64 1.80 4.12 11.50
C ASN A 64 2.65 3.18 10.64
N LEU A 65 2.67 1.89 10.99
CA LEU A 65 3.33 0.85 10.21
C LEU A 65 2.35 0.01 9.39
N ASN A 66 1.04 0.30 9.47
CA ASN A 66 0.02 -0.35 8.67
C ASN A 66 0.23 -0.01 7.19
N GLY A 67 -0.17 -0.94 6.33
CA GLY A 67 0.07 -0.86 4.89
C GLY A 67 0.44 -2.21 4.32
N LYS A 68 1.12 -2.22 3.19
CA LYS A 68 1.50 -3.45 2.48
C LYS A 68 2.85 -3.97 2.94
N TRP A 69 2.87 -5.26 3.29
CA TRP A 69 4.06 -5.96 3.74
C TRP A 69 4.33 -7.18 2.87
N ASP A 70 5.60 -7.54 2.69
CA ASP A 70 5.95 -8.87 2.18
C ASP A 70 5.70 -9.91 3.27
N TYR A 71 5.10 -11.04 2.92
CA TYR A 71 4.85 -12.13 3.86
C TYR A 71 5.33 -13.47 3.31
N ALA A 72 5.65 -14.37 4.23
CA ALA A 72 5.95 -15.77 3.93
C ALA A 72 5.29 -16.68 4.97
N LEU A 73 4.83 -17.84 4.54
CA LEU A 73 4.40 -18.95 5.39
C LEU A 73 5.52 -19.99 5.42
N THR A 74 6.05 -20.26 6.60
CA THR A 74 7.18 -21.18 6.81
C THR A 74 6.93 -22.04 8.04
N GLU A 75 7.41 -23.29 7.99
CA GLU A 75 7.42 -24.20 9.16
C GLU A 75 8.60 -23.91 10.11
N SER A 76 9.51 -23.01 9.72
CA SER A 76 10.71 -22.64 10.47
C SER A 76 10.68 -21.17 10.86
N ASP A 77 11.23 -20.85 12.03
CA ASP A 77 11.43 -19.49 12.53
C ASP A 77 12.62 -18.75 11.88
N THR A 78 13.24 -19.35 10.86
CA THR A 78 14.35 -18.72 10.12
C THR A 78 13.83 -17.79 9.03
N LYS A 79 14.68 -16.84 8.60
CA LYS A 79 14.34 -15.93 7.50
C LYS A 79 13.96 -16.75 6.25
N PRO A 80 12.80 -16.50 5.63
CA PRO A 80 12.37 -17.24 4.45
C PRO A 80 13.32 -16.97 3.28
N ALA A 81 13.54 -17.99 2.44
CA ALA A 81 14.31 -17.87 1.20
C ALA A 81 13.58 -17.00 0.15
N GLY A 82 12.26 -16.88 0.26
CA GLY A 82 11.43 -16.07 -0.62
C GLY A 82 10.10 -15.70 0.02
N TRP A 83 9.47 -14.65 -0.50
CA TRP A 83 8.18 -14.16 -0.03
C TRP A 83 7.06 -14.74 -0.88
N ASN A 84 5.93 -15.09 -0.26
CA ASN A 84 4.76 -15.61 -0.96
C ASN A 84 3.97 -14.50 -1.68
N GLY A 85 4.09 -13.25 -1.23
CA GLY A 85 3.42 -12.11 -1.82
C GLY A 85 3.31 -10.93 -0.87
N LYS A 86 2.32 -10.07 -1.13
CA LYS A 86 2.00 -8.91 -0.30
C LYS A 86 0.75 -9.17 0.55
N ILE A 87 0.73 -8.65 1.77
CA ILE A 87 -0.41 -8.66 2.69
C ILE A 87 -0.72 -7.23 3.15
N LEU A 88 -1.99 -6.88 3.30
CA LEU A 88 -2.42 -5.60 3.89
C LEU A 88 -2.57 -5.73 5.41
N VAL A 89 -1.62 -5.15 6.15
CA VAL A 89 -1.64 -5.03 7.61
C VAL A 89 -2.58 -3.87 7.98
N PRO A 90 -3.49 -4.03 8.96
CA PRO A 90 -3.45 -5.03 10.04
C PRO A 90 -4.36 -6.25 9.87
N TYR A 91 -4.83 -6.55 8.65
CA TYR A 91 -5.76 -7.67 8.45
C TYR A 91 -5.04 -9.03 8.50
N PRO A 92 -5.62 -10.05 9.18
CA PRO A 92 -5.01 -11.38 9.27
C PRO A 92 -5.03 -12.09 7.91
N ILE A 93 -4.12 -13.07 7.71
CA ILE A 93 -3.93 -13.74 6.41
C ILE A 93 -5.17 -14.47 5.90
N GLU A 94 -6.02 -14.95 6.80
CA GLU A 94 -7.29 -15.64 6.52
C GLU A 94 -8.38 -14.65 6.07
N SER A 95 -8.22 -13.35 6.37
CA SER A 95 -9.22 -12.34 6.01
C SER A 95 -9.12 -11.96 4.54
N ALA A 96 -10.27 -11.76 3.90
CA ALA A 96 -10.34 -11.21 2.55
C ALA A 96 -9.74 -9.80 2.45
N LEU A 97 -9.82 -9.01 3.52
CA LEU A 97 -9.29 -7.64 3.59
C LEU A 97 -7.76 -7.60 3.58
N SER A 98 -7.09 -8.72 3.91
CA SER A 98 -5.64 -8.80 3.77
C SER A 98 -5.21 -8.84 2.29
N GLY A 99 -6.14 -9.15 1.39
CA GLY A 99 -5.89 -9.45 -0.03
C GLY A 99 -5.35 -10.86 -0.27
N VAL A 100 -5.16 -11.66 0.79
CA VAL A 100 -4.57 -13.01 0.71
C VAL A 100 -5.64 -14.11 0.84
N LYS A 101 -6.37 -14.15 1.96
CA LYS A 101 -7.37 -15.19 2.30
C LYS A 101 -6.84 -16.61 2.11
N LYS A 102 -5.82 -16.98 2.90
CA LYS A 102 -5.23 -18.33 2.93
C LYS A 102 -5.31 -18.91 4.34
N GLU A 103 -5.43 -20.24 4.40
CA GLU A 103 -5.28 -21.01 5.64
C GLU A 103 -3.80 -21.01 6.06
N SER A 104 -3.54 -21.00 7.36
CA SER A 104 -2.21 -20.81 7.96
C SER A 104 -1.70 -22.00 8.77
N TYR A 105 -2.40 -23.14 8.74
CA TYR A 105 -2.10 -24.35 9.52
C TYR A 105 -1.36 -25.43 8.71
#